data_AF-A0A9E4CUE1-F1
#
_entry.id   AF-A0A9E4CUE1-F1
#
_cell.length_a   1.000
_cell.length_b   1.000
_cell.length_c   1.000
_cell.angle_alpha   90.00
_cell.angle_beta   90.00
_cell.angle_gamma   90.00
#
_symmetry.space_group_name_H-M   'P 1'
#
loop_
_entity.id
_entity.type
_entity.pdbx_description
1 polymer ?
#
loop_
_entity_poly.entity_id
_entity_poly.type
_entity_poly.pdbx_seq_one_letter_code
_entity_poly.pdbx_strand_id
1 'polypeptide(L)'
;VIGTVIAKGAGIVFRDFPAWFTTDIPVRTRAEGPGMGPAIIGTIVITAAASALAIPIGILAAVYLNEYGRNSRTARTVRFLSNVMSGVPSIVMGLFIYVVYTLRFGLSGFAGSIALACLMLPVVIRSSEEML
;
A
#
# COMPACT_ATOMS: atom_id res chain seq x y z
N VAL A 1 0.43 17.82 -28.03
CA VAL A 1 0.09 17.11 -26.77
C VAL A 1 0.93 17.62 -25.59
N ILE A 2 2.26 17.51 -25.61
CA ILE A 2 3.11 18.02 -24.52
C ILE A 2 2.94 19.54 -24.32
N GLY A 3 3.02 20.34 -25.39
CA GLY A 3 2.83 21.80 -25.30
C GLY A 3 1.43 22.22 -24.82
N THR A 4 0.39 21.48 -25.19
CA THR A 4 -0.99 21.72 -24.73
C THR A 4 -1.20 21.32 -23.27
N VAL A 5 -0.48 20.30 -22.78
CA VAL A 5 -0.49 19.88 -21.37
C VAL A 5 0.26 20.90 -20.51
N ILE A 6 1.40 21.42 -21.00
CA ILE A 6 2.16 22.45 -20.29
C ILE A 6 1.38 23.77 -20.26
N ALA A 7 0.83 24.24 -21.38
CA ALA A 7 0.12 25.52 -21.43
C ALA A 7 -1.17 25.52 -20.58
N LYS A 8 -1.94 24.42 -20.60
CA LYS A 8 -3.17 24.32 -19.80
C LYS A 8 -2.90 23.90 -18.35
N GLY A 9 -1.88 23.09 -18.10
CA GLY A 9 -1.51 22.59 -16.77
C GLY A 9 -0.74 23.60 -15.94
N ALA A 10 0.21 24.34 -16.53
CA ALA A 10 1.00 25.34 -15.81
C ALA A 10 0.10 26.47 -15.29
N GLY A 11 -0.89 26.91 -16.08
CA GLY A 11 -1.85 27.93 -15.65
C GLY A 11 -2.63 27.54 -14.39
N ILE A 12 -3.05 26.27 -14.28
CA ILE A 12 -3.78 25.74 -13.11
C ILE A 12 -2.83 25.54 -11.92
N VAL A 13 -1.64 24.97 -12.18
CA VAL A 13 -0.64 24.69 -11.13
C VAL A 13 -0.13 25.97 -10.46
N PHE A 14 0.17 27.03 -11.22
CA PHE A 14 0.71 28.27 -10.65
C PHE A 14 -0.38 29.20 -10.10
N ARG A 15 -1.58 29.23 -10.70
CA ARG A 15 -2.66 30.12 -10.25
C ARG A 15 -3.32 29.67 -8.96
N ASP A 16 -3.47 28.35 -8.78
CA ASP A 16 -4.17 27.79 -7.62
C ASP A 16 -3.18 27.28 -6.56
N PHE A 17 -1.87 27.58 -6.68
CA PHE A 17 -0.88 27.29 -5.64
C PHE A 17 -0.98 28.32 -4.51
N PRO A 18 -0.98 27.93 -3.22
CA PRO A 18 -0.87 26.57 -2.66
C PRO A 18 -2.22 25.88 -2.38
N ALA A 19 -3.34 26.49 -2.80
CA ALA A 19 -4.69 26.01 -2.49
C ALA A 19 -4.97 24.59 -3.00
N TRP A 20 -4.40 24.17 -4.13
CA TRP A 20 -4.52 22.79 -4.60
C TRP A 20 -3.85 21.74 -3.68
N PHE A 21 -2.94 22.15 -2.78
CA PHE A 21 -2.33 21.27 -1.79
C PHE A 21 -3.23 21.09 -0.56
N THR A 22 -3.96 22.13 -0.16
CA THR A 22 -4.67 22.20 1.13
C THR A 22 -6.18 22.01 1.03
N THR A 23 -6.78 22.16 -0.16
CA THR A 23 -8.24 22.12 -0.31
C THR A 23 -8.77 20.71 -0.54
N ASP A 24 -9.96 20.43 -0.03
CA ASP A 24 -10.64 19.14 -0.13
C ASP A 24 -11.18 18.84 -1.55
N ILE A 25 -10.89 17.62 -2.03
CA ILE A 25 -11.41 17.05 -3.27
C ILE A 25 -12.82 16.51 -3.01
N PRO A 26 -13.81 16.81 -3.86
CA PRO A 26 -15.12 16.18 -3.76
C PRO A 26 -15.01 14.67 -4.00
N VAL A 27 -15.72 13.87 -3.20
CA VAL A 27 -15.71 12.38 -3.19
C VAL A 27 -16.21 11.72 -4.50
N ARG A 28 -16.46 12.51 -5.55
CA ARG A 28 -16.96 12.06 -6.85
C ARG A 28 -15.92 12.32 -7.95
N THR A 29 -15.61 11.27 -8.70
CA THR A 29 -14.55 11.15 -9.72
C THR A 29 -14.57 12.17 -10.86
N ARG A 30 -15.56 13.07 -10.93
CA ARG A 30 -15.71 14.02 -12.04
C ARG A 30 -16.61 15.21 -11.69
N ALA A 31 -16.35 15.88 -10.59
CA ALA A 31 -16.85 17.24 -10.39
C ALA A 31 -15.69 18.20 -10.65
N GLU A 32 -15.93 19.28 -11.39
CA GLU A 32 -15.02 20.42 -11.41
C GLU A 32 -14.91 20.94 -9.97
N GLY A 33 -13.74 20.76 -9.36
CA GLY A 33 -13.50 21.01 -7.94
C GLY A 33 -12.05 20.68 -7.56
N PRO A 34 -11.55 21.20 -6.43
CA PRO A 34 -10.13 21.54 -6.25
C PRO A 34 -9.24 20.35 -5.82
N GLY A 35 -7.94 20.51 -6.08
CA GLY A 35 -6.81 19.96 -5.30
C GLY A 35 -6.35 18.51 -5.48
N MET A 36 -5.16 18.19 -4.97
CA MET A 36 -4.60 16.83 -4.82
C MET A 36 -4.43 16.41 -3.34
N GLY A 37 -4.72 17.29 -2.38
CA GLY A 37 -4.45 17.13 -0.95
C GLY A 37 -4.94 15.79 -0.34
N PRO A 38 -6.24 15.44 -0.44
CA PRO A 38 -6.76 14.17 0.07
C PRO A 38 -6.12 12.92 -0.53
N ALA A 39 -5.65 12.96 -1.78
CA ALA A 39 -4.94 11.83 -2.40
C ALA A 39 -3.55 11.64 -1.78
N ILE A 40 -2.86 12.75 -1.50
CA ILE A 40 -1.56 12.75 -0.82
C ILE A 40 -1.72 12.24 0.62
N ILE A 41 -2.65 12.83 1.38
CA ILE A 41 -2.93 12.43 2.77
C ILE A 41 -3.39 10.97 2.82
N GLY A 42 -4.29 10.56 1.92
CA GLY A 42 -4.76 9.18 1.82
C GLY A 42 -3.62 8.20 1.58
N THR A 43 -2.68 8.52 0.68
CA THR A 43 -1.51 7.68 0.42
C THR A 43 -0.63 7.55 1.66
N ILE A 44 -0.34 8.66 2.35
CA ILE A 44 0.47 8.66 3.57
C ILE A 44 -0.19 7.82 4.66
N VAL A 45 -1.47 8.05 4.94
CA VAL A 45 -2.22 7.34 5.99
C VAL A 45 -2.31 5.84 5.68
N ILE A 46 -2.65 5.48 4.44
CA ILE A 46 -2.79 4.08 4.03
C ILE A 46 -1.45 3.36 4.14
N THR A 47 -0.38 3.98 3.65
CA THR A 47 0.97 3.41 3.66
C THR A 47 1.50 3.31 5.10
N ALA A 48 1.28 4.33 5.93
CA ALA A 48 1.69 4.32 7.33
C ALA A 48 0.97 3.21 8.11
N ALA A 49 -0.35 3.08 7.95
CA ALA A 49 -1.12 2.01 8.59
C ALA A 49 -0.69 0.61 8.11
N ALA A 50 -0.45 0.45 6.80
CA ALA A 50 0.08 -0.80 6.26
C ALA A 50 1.46 -1.15 6.81
N SER A 51 2.34 -0.16 6.91
CA SER A 51 3.70 -0.31 7.46
C SER A 51 3.66 -0.68 8.94
N ALA A 52 2.80 -0.02 9.72
CA ALA A 52 2.60 -0.32 11.13
C ALA A 52 2.12 -1.76 11.39
N LEU A 53 1.41 -2.36 10.42
CA LEU A 53 0.98 -3.76 10.49
C LEU A 53 2.07 -4.71 9.97
N ALA A 54 2.61 -4.45 8.78
CA ALA A 54 3.49 -5.39 8.09
C ALA A 54 4.91 -5.44 8.66
N ILE A 55 5.48 -4.30 9.09
CA ILE A 55 6.86 -4.22 9.58
C ILE A 55 7.08 -5.05 10.84
N PRO A 56 6.33 -4.86 11.94
CA PRO A 56 6.58 -5.63 13.16
C PRO A 56 6.37 -7.12 12.94
N ILE A 57 5.32 -7.51 12.21
CA ILE A 57 5.03 -8.91 11.90
C ILE A 57 6.14 -9.51 11.02
N GLY A 58 6.59 -8.77 10.01
CA GLY A 58 7.62 -9.23 9.08
C GLY A 58 8.99 -9.40 9.75
N ILE A 59 9.38 -8.46 10.61
CA ILE A 59 10.64 -8.55 11.37
C ILE A 59 10.59 -9.75 12.34
N LEU A 60 9.49 -9.92 13.09
CA LEU A 60 9.35 -11.05 14.01
C LEU A 60 9.42 -12.40 13.27
N ALA A 61 8.77 -12.50 12.12
CA ALA A 61 8.86 -13.68 11.27
C ALA A 61 10.28 -13.91 10.74
N ALA A 62 10.99 -12.87 10.32
CA ALA A 62 12.37 -12.96 9.85
C ALA A 62 13.35 -13.41 10.95
N VAL A 63 13.24 -12.83 12.16
CA VAL A 63 14.05 -13.26 13.32
C VAL A 63 13.80 -14.74 13.63
N TYR A 64 12.53 -15.15 13.69
CA TYR A 64 12.16 -16.54 13.90
C TYR A 64 12.74 -17.48 12.82
N LEU A 65 12.67 -17.07 11.55
CA LEU A 65 13.20 -17.83 10.42
C LEU A 65 14.73 -17.93 10.41
N ASN A 66 15.44 -16.89 10.85
CA ASN A 66 16.90 -16.92 10.92
C ASN A 66 17.37 -17.83 12.07
N GLU A 67 16.79 -17.65 13.25
CA GLU A 67 17.27 -18.29 14.47
C GLU A 67 16.82 -19.76 14.59
N TYR A 68 15.57 -20.06 14.21
CA TYR A 68 14.99 -21.40 14.32
C TYR A 68 14.80 -22.12 12.98
N GLY A 69 15.20 -21.50 11.86
CA GLY A 69 14.86 -22.00 10.52
C GLY A 69 15.64 -23.21 10.03
N ARG A 70 16.79 -23.55 10.64
CA ARG A 70 17.67 -24.62 10.13
C ARG A 70 17.05 -26.02 10.15
N ASN A 71 16.08 -26.30 11.04
CA ASN A 71 15.45 -27.63 11.11
C ASN A 71 13.96 -27.64 11.48
N SER A 72 13.28 -26.48 11.46
CA SER A 72 11.87 -26.41 11.82
C SER A 72 10.95 -26.57 10.60
N ARG A 73 9.98 -27.50 10.70
CA ARG A 73 8.90 -27.64 9.70
C ARG A 73 8.13 -26.33 9.52
N THR A 74 7.94 -25.56 10.61
CA THR A 74 7.24 -24.27 10.57
C THR A 74 7.97 -23.25 9.73
N ALA A 75 9.30 -23.20 9.80
CA ALA A 75 10.10 -22.27 9.00
C ALA A 75 10.01 -22.55 7.50
N ARG A 76 10.02 -23.83 7.12
CA ARG A 76 9.78 -24.23 5.72
C ARG A 76 8.39 -23.81 5.24
N THR A 77 7.37 -23.97 6.07
CA THR A 77 6.00 -23.53 5.74
C THR A 77 5.90 -22.01 5.58
N VAL A 78 6.48 -21.24 6.51
CA VAL A 78 6.44 -19.77 6.43
C VAL A 78 7.18 -19.27 5.19
N ARG A 79 8.39 -19.79 4.88
CA ARG A 79 9.10 -19.45 3.64
C ARG A 79 8.30 -19.82 2.39
N PHE A 80 7.65 -20.99 2.38
CA PHE A 80 6.78 -21.38 1.28
C PHE A 80 5.61 -20.41 1.11
N LEU A 81 4.90 -20.06 2.19
CA LEU A 81 3.81 -19.10 2.15
C LEU A 81 4.27 -17.72 1.68
N SER A 82 5.39 -17.21 2.19
CA SER A 82 5.97 -15.94 1.74
C SER A 82 6.34 -15.97 0.25
N ASN A 83 6.88 -17.09 -0.24
CA ASN A 83 7.19 -17.26 -1.67
C ASN A 83 5.92 -17.31 -2.53
N VAL A 84 4.85 -17.97 -2.05
CA VAL A 84 3.54 -17.96 -2.72
C VAL A 84 2.97 -16.55 -2.75
N MET A 85 2.99 -15.82 -1.62
CA MET A 85 2.50 -14.44 -1.55
C MET A 85 3.27 -13.52 -2.50
N SER A 86 4.59 -13.69 -2.61
CA SER A 86 5.42 -12.93 -3.56
C SER A 86 5.18 -13.31 -5.03
N GLY A 87 4.68 -14.52 -5.29
CA GLY A 87 4.35 -14.99 -6.64
C GLY A 87 2.97 -14.54 -7.14
N VAL A 88 2.07 -14.12 -6.23
CA VAL A 88 0.74 -13.62 -6.59
C VAL A 88 0.87 -12.21 -7.20
N PRO A 89 0.24 -11.94 -8.36
CA PRO A 89 0.20 -10.60 -8.92
C PRO A 89 -0.44 -9.58 -7.97
N SER A 90 0.08 -8.36 -7.93
CA SER A 90 -0.38 -7.34 -6.96
C SER A 90 -1.87 -7.00 -7.09
N ILE A 91 -2.43 -7.04 -8.31
CA ILE A 91 -3.85 -6.81 -8.54
C ILE A 91 -4.75 -7.89 -7.93
N VAL A 92 -4.26 -9.14 -7.88
CA VAL A 92 -5.00 -10.26 -7.30
C VAL A 92 -5.12 -10.11 -5.80
N MET A 93 -4.07 -9.63 -5.13
CA MET A 93 -4.14 -9.31 -3.69
C MET A 93 -5.13 -8.18 -3.38
N GLY A 94 -5.18 -7.16 -4.25
CA GLY A 94 -6.19 -6.11 -4.15
C GLY A 94 -7.62 -6.65 -4.26
N LEU A 95 -7.87 -7.52 -5.26
CA LEU A 95 -9.17 -8.15 -5.45
C LEU A 95 -9.53 -9.11 -4.31
N PHE A 96 -8.55 -9.84 -3.77
CA PHE A 96 -8.75 -10.73 -2.63
C PHE A 96 -9.28 -9.97 -1.41
N ILE A 97 -8.62 -8.86 -1.04
CA ILE A 97 -9.10 -8.02 0.07
C ILE A 97 -10.42 -7.35 -0.26
N TYR A 98 -10.65 -6.98 -1.52
CA TYR A 98 -11.95 -6.45 -1.92
C TYR A 98 -13.08 -7.44 -1.63
N VAL A 99 -12.91 -8.70 -2.02
CA VAL A 99 -13.91 -9.75 -1.80
C VAL A 99 -14.06 -10.11 -0.31
N VAL A 100 -12.95 -10.27 0.41
CA VAL A 100 -12.95 -10.75 1.80
C VAL A 100 -13.38 -9.66 2.80
N TYR A 101 -12.97 -8.41 2.55
CA TYR A 101 -13.18 -7.31 3.50
C TYR A 101 -14.14 -6.25 2.94
N THR A 102 -13.87 -5.71 1.75
CA THR A 102 -14.60 -4.53 1.24
C THR A 102 -16.07 -4.82 0.96
N LEU A 103 -16.43 -5.99 0.45
CA LEU A 103 -17.84 -6.35 0.23
C LEU A 103 -18.66 -6.42 1.52
N ARG A 104 -18.02 -6.73 2.66
CA ARG A 104 -18.71 -6.87 3.96
C ARG A 104 -18.74 -5.58 4.77
N PHE A 105 -17.64 -4.83 4.76
CA PHE A 105 -17.40 -3.66 5.62
C PHE A 105 -17.45 -2.33 4.86
N GLY A 106 -17.58 -2.36 3.54
CA GLY A 106 -17.59 -1.18 2.69
C GLY A 106 -16.19 -0.71 2.24
N LEU A 107 -16.19 0.26 1.33
CA LEU A 107 -14.98 0.86 0.79
C LEU A 107 -14.35 1.79 1.85
N SER A 108 -13.14 1.45 2.31
CA SER A 108 -12.42 2.24 3.31
C SER A 108 -10.92 2.23 3.06
N GLY A 109 -10.22 3.28 3.52
CA GLY A 109 -8.76 3.35 3.46
C GLY A 109 -8.09 2.20 4.23
N PHE A 110 -8.72 1.72 5.30
CA PHE A 110 -8.24 0.58 6.08
C PHE A 110 -8.22 -0.72 5.27
N ALA A 111 -9.22 -0.96 4.41
CA ALA A 111 -9.18 -2.09 3.48
C ALA A 111 -7.97 -2.00 2.53
N GLY A 112 -7.67 -0.79 2.04
CA GLY A 112 -6.47 -0.51 1.25
C GLY A 112 -5.18 -0.79 2.04
N SER A 113 -5.14 -0.42 3.32
CA SER A 113 -4.00 -0.68 4.20
C SER A 113 -3.77 -2.18 4.42
N ILE A 114 -4.83 -2.98 4.59
CA ILE A 114 -4.69 -4.44 4.70
C ILE A 114 -4.13 -5.03 3.40
N ALA A 115 -4.66 -4.61 2.25
CA ALA A 115 -4.16 -5.07 0.96
C ALA A 115 -2.69 -4.72 0.75
N LEU A 116 -2.29 -3.49 1.08
CA LEU A 116 -0.90 -3.06 0.99
C LEU A 116 -0.01 -3.81 1.99
N ALA A 117 -0.48 -4.06 3.22
CA ALA A 117 0.25 -4.81 4.22
C ALA A 117 0.55 -6.24 3.76
N CYS A 118 -0.43 -6.92 3.14
CA CYS A 118 -0.23 -8.26 2.60
C CYS A 118 0.82 -8.31 1.49
N LEU A 119 0.91 -7.26 0.65
CA LEU A 119 1.94 -7.13 -0.38
C LEU A 119 3.32 -6.81 0.22
N MET A 120 3.35 -6.04 1.30
CA MET A 120 4.58 -5.60 1.95
C MET A 120 5.23 -6.71 2.79
N LEU A 121 4.44 -7.59 3.40
CA LEU A 121 4.90 -8.68 4.27
C LEU A 121 6.03 -9.54 3.67
N PRO A 122 5.89 -10.18 2.48
CA PRO A 122 6.94 -11.04 1.95
C PRO A 122 8.24 -10.28 1.66
N VAL A 123 8.14 -9.01 1.25
CA VAL A 123 9.30 -8.13 1.02
C VAL A 123 10.03 -7.86 2.33
N VAL A 124 9.30 -7.45 3.38
CA VAL A 124 9.91 -7.16 4.69
C VAL A 124 10.54 -8.42 5.29
N ILE A 125 9.85 -9.56 5.27
CA ILE A 125 10.38 -10.82 5.82
C ILE A 125 11.69 -11.18 5.14
N ARG A 126 11.72 -11.16 3.80
CA ARG A 126 12.91 -11.53 3.03
C ARG A 126 14.06 -10.57 3.25
N SER A 127 13.80 -9.27 3.19
CA SER A 127 14.84 -8.26 3.41
C SER A 127 15.41 -8.32 4.83
N SER A 128 14.57 -8.54 5.84
CA SER A 128 15.04 -8.72 7.22
C SER A 128 15.80 -10.03 7.42
N GLU A 129 15.39 -11.13 6.78
CA GLU A 129 16.08 -12.43 6.86
C GLU A 129 17.45 -12.39 6.17
N GLU A 130 17.58 -11.67 5.06
CA GLU A 130 18.86 -11.49 4.36
C GLU A 130 19.86 -10.56 5.09
N MET A 131 19.37 -9.73 6.02
CA MET A 131 20.19 -8.81 6.81
C MET A 131 20.68 -9.39 8.15
N LEU A 132 20.00 -10.42 8.65
CA LEU A 132 20.30 -11.10 9.92
C LEU A 132 21.22 -12.31 9.72
#